data_AF-A0A5C2S2G5-F1
#
_entry.id   AF-A0A5C2S2G5-F1
#
_cell.length_a   1.000
_cell.length_b   1.000
_cell.length_c   1.000
_cell.angle_alpha   90.00
_cell.angle_beta   90.00
_cell.angle_gamma   90.00
#
_symmetry.space_group_name_H-M   'P 1'
#
loop_
_entity.id
_entity.type
_entity.pdbx_description
1 polymer ?
#
loop_
_entity_poly.entity_id
_entity_poly.type
_entity_poly.pdbx_seq_one_letter_code
_entity_poly.pdbx_strand_id
1 'polypeptide(L)' 'PTTFSPNSILKHVTIHIVLGDQALALASETSFWNCLVTMRPKTRKSELPSQTTVRTHIMNDYADYLDRL' A
#
# COMPACT_ATOMS: atom_id res chain seq x y z
N PRO A 1 14.64 -2.79 4.72
CA PRO A 1 15.11 -1.92 5.83
C PRO A 1 15.08 -2.67 7.17
N THR A 2 16.20 -2.64 7.90
CA THR A 2 16.34 -3.24 9.25
C THR A 2 15.77 -2.35 10.35
N THR A 3 15.61 -1.05 10.09
CA THR A 3 15.08 -0.03 11.00
C THR A 3 14.26 1.00 10.23
N PHE A 4 13.29 1.62 10.90
CA PHE A 4 12.54 2.76 10.37
C PHE A 4 13.49 3.94 10.12
N SER A 5 13.38 4.58 8.96
CA SER A 5 14.20 5.74 8.60
C SER A 5 13.36 6.71 7.75
N PRO A 6 13.09 7.94 8.24
CA PRO A 6 12.35 8.95 7.48
C PRO A 6 12.94 9.22 6.09
N ASN A 7 14.28 9.28 5.99
CA ASN A 7 14.98 9.47 4.72
C ASN A 7 14.79 8.29 3.76
N SER A 8 14.73 7.06 4.27
CA SER A 8 14.48 5.88 3.44
C SER A 8 13.05 5.88 2.90
N ILE A 9 12.07 6.30 3.71
CA ILE A 9 10.67 6.44 3.28
C ILE A 9 10.59 7.48 2.18
N LEU A 10 11.13 8.69 2.41
CA LEU A 10 11.14 9.77 1.43
C LEU A 10 11.72 9.28 0.09
N LYS A 11 12.89 8.64 0.12
CA LYS A 11 13.53 8.07 -1.08
C LYS A 11 12.62 7.08 -1.82
N HIS A 12 12.02 6.13 -1.13
CA HIS A 12 11.19 5.10 -1.77
C HIS A 12 9.85 5.63 -2.27
N VAL A 13 9.23 6.57 -1.56
CA VAL A 13 8.02 7.26 -2.03
C VAL A 13 8.31 8.04 -3.30
N THR A 14 9.41 8.80 -3.35
CA THR A 14 9.83 9.51 -4.57
C THR A 14 10.04 8.55 -5.74
N ILE A 15 10.75 7.44 -5.53
CA ILE A 15 10.96 6.41 -6.58
C ILE A 15 9.63 5.84 -7.05
N HIS A 16 8.71 5.53 -6.15
CA HIS A 16 7.40 4.99 -6.50
C HIS A 16 6.58 5.95 -7.36
N ILE A 17 6.58 7.25 -7.00
CA ILE A 17 5.85 8.27 -7.74
C ILE A 17 6.40 8.42 -9.16
N VAL A 18 7.71 8.57 -9.29
CA VAL A 18 8.34 8.81 -10.60
C VAL A 18 8.31 7.57 -11.49
N LEU A 19 8.69 6.40 -10.99
CA LEU A 19 8.76 5.18 -11.80
C LEU A 19 7.38 4.56 -12.06
N GLY A 20 6.42 4.80 -11.16
CA GLY A 20 5.06 4.31 -11.29
C GLY A 20 4.13 5.26 -12.04
N ASP A 21 4.63 6.39 -12.54
CA ASP A 21 3.86 7.48 -13.16
C ASP A 21 2.62 7.86 -12.32
N GLN A 22 2.82 7.98 -11.01
CA GLN A 22 1.75 8.32 -10.08
C GLN A 22 1.66 9.84 -9.92
N ALA A 23 0.47 10.35 -9.59
CA ALA A 23 0.30 11.76 -9.27
C ALA A 23 1.10 12.14 -8.00
N LEU A 24 1.74 13.30 -8.00
CA LEU A 24 2.48 13.82 -6.83
C LEU A 24 1.57 13.94 -5.59
N ALA A 25 0.27 14.21 -5.80
CA ALA A 25 -0.74 14.27 -4.74
C ALA A 25 -0.84 12.99 -3.90
N LEU A 26 -0.44 11.82 -4.43
CA LEU A 26 -0.38 10.55 -3.70
C LEU A 26 0.44 10.66 -2.41
N ALA A 27 1.49 11.49 -2.39
CA ALA A 27 2.32 11.71 -1.20
C ALA A 27 1.56 12.35 -0.03
N SER A 28 0.37 12.89 -0.27
CA SER A 28 -0.52 13.51 0.72
C SER A 28 -1.79 12.70 0.98
N GLU A 29 -1.94 11.54 0.34
CA GLU A 29 -3.13 10.70 0.48
C GLU A 29 -3.09 9.89 1.78
N THR A 30 -4.13 10.03 2.60
CA THR A 30 -4.20 9.33 3.90
C THR A 30 -4.22 7.81 3.72
N SER A 31 -4.88 7.32 2.67
CA SER A 31 -4.89 5.89 2.33
C SER A 31 -3.50 5.36 2.03
N PHE A 32 -2.66 6.14 1.33
CA PHE A 32 -1.28 5.80 1.04
C PHE A 32 -0.42 5.78 2.31
N TRP A 33 -0.58 6.77 3.20
CA TRP A 33 0.11 6.78 4.49
C TRP A 33 -0.26 5.59 5.36
N ASN A 34 -1.54 5.19 5.38
CA ASN A 34 -1.98 3.99 6.10
C ASN A 34 -1.25 2.73 5.60
N CYS A 35 -1.06 2.60 4.29
CA CYS A 35 -0.25 1.52 3.72
C CYS A 35 1.21 1.56 4.19
N LEU A 36 1.83 2.74 4.21
CA LEU A 36 3.21 2.91 4.68
C LEU A 36 3.38 2.57 6.16
N VAL A 37 2.46 3.03 7.01
CA VAL A 37 2.48 2.77 8.47
C VAL A 37 2.25 1.30 8.78
N THR A 38 1.36 0.64 8.03
CA THR A 38 1.04 -0.78 8.21
C THR A 38 2.18 -1.69 7.73
N MET A 39 2.96 -1.26 6.73
CA MET A 39 4.06 -2.06 6.21
C MET A 39 5.20 -2.23 7.24
N ARG A 40 5.47 -3.49 7.59
CA ARG A 40 6.55 -3.84 8.52
C ARG A 40 7.93 -3.74 7.84
N PRO A 41 8.96 -3.27 8.55
CA PRO A 41 10.33 -3.48 8.11
C PRO A 41 10.61 -4.97 7.90
N LYS A 42 11.12 -5.33 6.71
CA LYS A 42 11.39 -6.72 6.25
C LYS A 42 10.18 -7.52 5.77
N THR A 43 9.07 -6.89 5.40
CA THR A 43 8.03 -7.56 4.59
C THR A 43 8.67 -8.28 3.40
N ARG A 44 8.43 -9.57 3.30
CA ARG A 44 8.89 -10.43 2.21
C ARG A 44 7.99 -10.22 1.01
N LYS A 45 8.53 -10.43 -0.19
CA LYS A 45 7.75 -10.35 -1.43
C LYS A 45 6.53 -11.31 -1.42
N SER A 46 6.65 -12.46 -0.74
CA SER A 46 5.55 -13.43 -0.58
C SER A 46 4.40 -12.94 0.29
N GLU A 47 4.64 -11.93 1.13
CA GLU A 47 3.63 -11.32 2.00
C GLU A 47 2.94 -10.12 1.31
N LEU A 48 3.49 -9.64 0.19
CA LEU A 48 2.88 -8.56 -0.58
C LEU A 48 1.68 -9.10 -1.35
N PRO A 49 0.54 -8.38 -1.33
CA PRO A 49 -0.66 -8.84 -2.01
C PRO A 49 -0.45 -8.81 -3.53
N SER A 50 -0.89 -9.87 -4.21
CA SER A 50 -0.95 -9.90 -5.67
C SER A 50 -2.19 -9.16 -6.16
N GLN A 51 -2.22 -8.77 -7.44
CA GLN A 51 -3.42 -8.17 -8.05
C GLN A 51 -4.66 -9.06 -7.87
N THR A 52 -4.51 -10.37 -8.03
CA THR A 52 -5.60 -11.35 -7.85
C THR A 52 -6.11 -11.36 -6.41
N THR A 53 -5.19 -11.32 -5.44
CA THR A 53 -5.52 -11.27 -4.01
C THR A 53 -6.29 -9.99 -3.68
N VAL A 54 -5.82 -8.83 -4.15
CA VAL A 54 -6.51 -7.54 -3.95
C VAL A 54 -7.90 -7.56 -4.58
N ARG A 55 -8.02 -8.03 -5.84
CA ARG A 55 -9.33 -8.12 -6.52
C ARG A 55 -10.30 -9.01 -5.74
N THR A 56 -9.84 -10.18 -5.31
CA THR A 56 -10.68 -11.12 -4.55
C THR A 56 -11.13 -10.50 -3.23
N HIS A 57 -10.23 -9.81 -2.53
CA HIS A 57 -10.57 -9.13 -1.28
C HIS A 57 -11.64 -8.05 -1.48
N ILE A 58 -11.52 -7.22 -2.53
CA ILE A 58 -12.53 -6.20 -2.86
C ILE A 58 -13.91 -6.84 -3.11
N MET A 59 -13.97 -7.95 -3.87
CA MET A 59 -15.23 -8.63 -4.17
C MET A 59 -15.87 -9.21 -2.91
N ASN A 60 -15.07 -9.83 -2.04
CA ASN A 60 -15.55 -10.40 -0.79
C ASN A 60 -16.06 -9.32 0.17
N ASP A 61 -15.30 -8.24 0.36
CA ASP A 61 -15.71 -7.13 1.23
C ASP A 61 -17.00 -6.48 0.73
N TYR A 62 -17.18 -6.39 -0.60
CA TYR A 62 -18.41 -5.89 -1.20
C TYR A 62 -19.60 -6.84 -0.97
N ALA A 63 -19.41 -8.16 -1.11
CA ALA A 63 -20.45 -9.15 -0.82
C ALA A 63 -20.85 -9.12 0.67
N ASP A 64 -19.87 -9.10 1.57
CA ASP A 64 -20.09 -9.00 3.02
C ASP A 64 -20.86 -7.72 3.40
N TYR A 65 -20.60 -6.61 2.70
CA TYR A 65 -21.35 -5.37 2.90
C TYR A 65 -22.81 -5.52 2.47
N LEU A 66 -23.08 -6.17 1.32
CA LEU A 66 -24.45 -6.41 0.84
C LEU A 66 -25.23 -7.36 1.75
N ASP A 67 -24.57 -8.39 2.30
CA ASP A 67 -25.21 -9.35 3.21
C ASP A 67 -25.58 -8.72 4.58
N ARG A 68 -24.93 -7.61 4.94
CA ARG A 68 -25.19 -6.85 6.19
C ARG A 68 -26.20 -5.72 6.01
N LEU A 69 -26.67 -5.49 4.78
CA LEU A 69 -27.67 -4.47 4.44
C LEU A 69 -29.09 -4.98 4.73
#